data_AF-A0A967DGJ5-F1
#
_entry.id   AF-A0A967DGJ5-F1
#
_cell.length_a   1.000
_cell.length_b   1.000
_cell.length_c   1.000
_cell.angle_alpha   90.00
_cell.angle_beta   90.00
_cell.angle_gamma   90.00
#
_symmetry.space_group_name_H-M   'P 1'
#
loop_
_entity.id
_entity.type
_entity.pdbx_description
1 polymer ?
#
loop_
_entity_poly.entity_id
_entity_poly.type
_entity_poly.pdbx_seq_one_letter_code
_entity_poly.pdbx_strand_id
1 'polypeptide(L)'
;MQVSFQGAGVEMDFPGVKADEVKRAITESGLPVDGSVCSSHWSVRHTSADAETRAKALEHLKQAIRDTREVGGHSVLLVVGKGADGSEEEIWPRSVENIAKAIPLAAELGVQILFENVWNQFLYDHNGGADQTADKFVKYVDEFRSPWVGVHFDIGNH
;
A
#
# COMPACT_ATOMS: atom_id res chain seq x y z
N MET A 1 36.46 2.90 -10.51
CA MET A 1 35.27 3.25 -9.73
C MET A 1 34.08 2.60 -10.42
N GLN A 2 33.59 1.48 -9.90
CA GLN A 2 32.46 0.76 -10.47
C GLN A 2 31.20 1.38 -9.84
N VAL A 3 30.49 2.21 -10.59
CA VAL A 3 29.19 2.74 -10.16
C VAL A 3 28.18 1.64 -10.42
N SER A 4 27.71 0.96 -9.37
CA SER A 4 26.56 0.06 -9.43
C SER A 4 25.30 0.88 -9.17
N PHE A 5 24.39 0.93 -10.13
CA PHE A 5 23.04 1.46 -9.92
C PHE A 5 22.21 0.35 -9.24
N GLN A 6 21.75 0.59 -8.01
CA GLN A 6 20.86 -0.30 -7.25
C GLN A 6 19.39 0.18 -7.29
N GLY A 7 18.92 0.76 -8.41
CA GLY A 7 17.67 1.55 -8.41
C GLY A 7 16.79 1.43 -9.65
N ALA A 8 16.81 0.30 -10.35
CA ALA A 8 15.91 0.08 -11.48
C ALA A 8 14.85 -0.98 -11.12
N GLY A 9 13.98 -0.65 -10.16
CA GLY A 9 12.82 -1.46 -9.80
C GLY A 9 11.57 -1.05 -10.57
N VAL A 10 10.74 -2.03 -10.94
CA VAL A 10 9.39 -1.80 -11.47
C VAL A 10 8.37 -2.09 -10.37
N GLU A 11 7.34 -1.25 -10.28
CA GLU A 11 6.16 -1.54 -9.48
C GLU A 11 5.08 -2.20 -10.34
N MET A 12 4.51 -3.30 -9.83
CA MET A 12 3.43 -4.01 -10.51
C MET A 12 2.07 -3.63 -9.93
N ASP A 13 1.02 -3.65 -10.75
CA ASP A 13 -0.34 -3.61 -10.24
C ASP A 13 -0.79 -5.02 -9.83
N PHE A 14 -0.89 -5.27 -8.53
CA PHE A 14 -1.38 -6.54 -7.98
C PHE A 14 -2.57 -6.34 -7.04
N PRO A 15 -3.51 -7.28 -6.99
CA PRO A 15 -3.63 -8.47 -7.86
C PRO A 15 -4.05 -8.10 -9.29
N GLY A 16 -3.85 -9.03 -10.23
CA GLY A 16 -4.40 -8.90 -11.61
C GLY A 16 -3.47 -9.32 -12.75
N VAL A 17 -2.18 -9.49 -12.48
CA VAL A 17 -1.17 -9.94 -13.46
C VAL A 17 -0.69 -11.35 -13.09
N LYS A 18 -0.41 -12.20 -14.08
CA LYS A 18 0.09 -13.56 -13.82
C LYS A 18 1.57 -13.54 -13.47
N ALA A 19 1.93 -14.13 -12.33
CA ALA A 19 3.32 -14.15 -11.87
C ALA A 19 4.31 -14.74 -12.88
N ASP A 20 3.93 -15.77 -13.64
CA ASP A 20 4.80 -16.36 -14.67
C ASP A 20 5.11 -15.38 -15.82
N GLU A 21 4.18 -14.51 -16.18
CA GLU A 21 4.40 -13.46 -17.19
C GLU A 21 5.40 -12.43 -16.64
N VAL A 22 5.25 -12.02 -15.38
CA VAL A 22 6.16 -11.08 -14.71
C VAL A 22 7.57 -11.68 -14.57
N LYS A 23 7.70 -12.93 -14.11
CA LYS A 23 8.99 -13.63 -13.99
C LYS A 23 9.74 -13.74 -15.32
N ARG A 24 9.02 -13.97 -16.42
CA ARG A 24 9.61 -13.92 -17.77
C ARG A 24 10.08 -12.52 -18.13
N ALA A 25 9.25 -11.49 -17.92
CA ALA A 25 9.62 -10.11 -18.18
C ALA A 25 10.84 -9.65 -17.37
N ILE A 26 10.94 -10.04 -16.09
CA ILE A 26 12.13 -9.82 -15.25
C ILE A 26 13.36 -10.47 -15.89
N THR A 27 13.25 -11.72 -16.34
CA THR A 27 14.36 -12.47 -16.96
C THR A 27 14.82 -11.83 -18.27
N GLU A 28 13.89 -11.37 -19.11
CA GLU A 28 14.18 -10.79 -20.42
C GLU A 28 14.74 -9.37 -20.32
N SER A 29 14.24 -8.56 -19.38
CA SER A 29 14.65 -7.17 -19.20
C SER A 29 15.83 -6.97 -18.25
N GLY A 30 16.04 -7.91 -17.33
CA GLY A 30 16.97 -7.76 -16.21
C GLY A 30 16.50 -6.77 -15.12
N LEU A 31 15.26 -6.27 -15.20
CA LEU A 31 14.69 -5.34 -14.23
C LEU A 31 13.95 -6.10 -13.12
N PRO A 32 14.35 -5.97 -11.85
CA PRO A 32 13.61 -6.55 -10.73
C PRO A 32 12.26 -5.85 -10.50
N VAL A 33 11.37 -6.56 -9.83
CA VAL A 33 10.19 -5.98 -9.19
C VAL A 33 10.53 -5.74 -7.72
N ASP A 34 10.55 -4.48 -7.31
CA ASP A 34 10.83 -4.10 -5.91
C ASP A 34 9.55 -4.15 -5.08
N GLY A 35 8.42 -3.77 -5.67
CA GLY A 35 7.13 -3.77 -4.99
C GLY A 35 5.94 -3.77 -5.93
N SER A 36 4.77 -3.56 -5.37
CA SER A 36 3.52 -3.48 -6.13
C SER A 36 2.62 -2.39 -5.59
N VAL A 37 1.67 -1.95 -6.40
CA VAL A 37 0.52 -1.17 -5.98
C VAL A 37 -0.66 -2.12 -5.79
N CYS A 38 -1.43 -1.95 -4.71
CA CYS A 38 -2.67 -2.69 -4.51
C CYS A 38 -3.75 -2.19 -5.50
N SER A 39 -3.85 -2.81 -6.67
CA SER A 39 -4.56 -2.33 -7.87
C SER A 39 -6.01 -1.88 -7.64
N SER A 40 -6.72 -2.50 -6.68
CA SER A 40 -8.12 -2.19 -6.41
C SER A 40 -8.37 -1.08 -5.39
N HIS A 41 -7.35 -0.57 -4.72
CA HIS A 41 -7.48 0.21 -3.48
C HIS A 41 -8.32 1.51 -3.61
N TRP A 42 -8.49 2.04 -4.83
CA TRP A 42 -9.33 3.20 -5.10
C TRP A 42 -10.83 2.86 -5.20
N SER A 43 -11.16 1.65 -5.67
CA SER A 43 -12.54 1.20 -5.89
C SER A 43 -13.06 0.29 -4.77
N VAL A 44 -12.19 -0.50 -4.14
CA VAL A 44 -12.51 -1.43 -3.05
C VAL A 44 -11.69 -1.01 -1.82
N ARG A 45 -12.36 -0.35 -0.87
CA ARG A 45 -11.70 0.48 0.16
C ARG A 45 -11.86 -0.09 1.56
N HIS A 46 -10.80 0.01 2.38
CA HIS A 46 -10.85 -0.41 3.79
C HIS A 46 -11.66 0.55 4.68
N THR A 47 -11.90 1.77 4.22
CA THR A 47 -12.74 2.79 4.88
C THR A 47 -14.24 2.62 4.64
N SER A 48 -14.65 1.77 3.69
CA SER A 48 -16.06 1.62 3.29
C SER A 48 -16.97 1.33 4.48
N ALA A 49 -18.16 1.93 4.52
CA ALA A 49 -19.20 1.60 5.49
C ALA A 49 -19.71 0.16 5.35
N ASP A 50 -19.68 -0.38 4.12
CA ASP A 50 -20.09 -1.75 3.83
C ASP A 50 -19.01 -2.77 4.26
N ALA A 51 -19.42 -3.74 5.09
CA ALA A 51 -18.54 -4.76 5.62
C ALA A 51 -18.06 -5.75 4.55
N GLU A 52 -18.87 -6.05 3.54
CA GLU A 52 -18.47 -6.95 2.45
C GLU A 52 -17.39 -6.31 1.58
N THR A 53 -17.52 -5.02 1.27
CA THR A 53 -16.49 -4.23 0.60
C THR A 53 -15.18 -4.23 1.38
N ARG A 54 -15.22 -4.05 2.71
CA ARG A 54 -14.02 -4.12 3.55
C ARG A 54 -13.38 -5.51 3.55
N ALA A 55 -14.18 -6.56 3.66
CA ALA A 55 -13.68 -7.93 3.58
C ALA A 55 -12.99 -8.19 2.23
N LYS A 56 -13.58 -7.72 1.13
CA LYS A 56 -12.99 -7.79 -0.21
C LYS A 56 -11.68 -6.99 -0.32
N ALA A 57 -11.63 -5.78 0.23
CA ALA A 57 -10.41 -4.96 0.27
C ALA A 57 -9.27 -5.70 1.00
N LEU A 58 -9.58 -6.35 2.12
CA LEU A 58 -8.62 -7.16 2.87
C LEU A 58 -8.10 -8.35 2.05
N GLU A 59 -8.97 -9.08 1.37
CA GLU A 59 -8.54 -10.21 0.53
C GLU A 59 -7.70 -9.76 -0.66
N HIS A 60 -8.03 -8.63 -1.28
CA HIS A 60 -7.21 -8.04 -2.34
C HIS A 60 -5.83 -7.64 -1.85
N LEU A 61 -5.73 -6.98 -0.68
CA LEU A 61 -4.45 -6.63 -0.06
C LEU A 61 -3.61 -7.88 0.23
N LYS A 62 -4.21 -8.92 0.82
CA LYS A 62 -3.50 -10.18 1.08
C LYS A 62 -3.05 -10.86 -0.21
N GLN A 63 -3.85 -10.79 -1.27
CA GLN A 63 -3.45 -11.34 -2.57
C GLN A 63 -2.28 -10.54 -3.17
N ALA A 64 -2.33 -9.21 -3.13
CA ALA A 64 -1.22 -8.36 -3.57
C ALA A 64 0.08 -8.68 -2.82
N ILE A 65 0.01 -8.93 -1.51
CA ILE A 65 1.16 -9.36 -0.70
C ILE A 65 1.74 -10.69 -1.21
N ARG A 66 0.89 -11.68 -1.53
CA ARG A 66 1.33 -12.98 -2.08
C ARG A 66 1.94 -12.84 -3.47
N ASP A 67 1.27 -12.12 -4.36
CA ASP A 67 1.70 -11.91 -5.75
C ASP A 67 3.04 -11.17 -5.80
N THR A 68 3.19 -10.13 -4.96
CA THR A 68 4.46 -9.39 -4.79
C THR A 68 5.58 -10.33 -4.37
N ARG A 69 5.35 -11.15 -3.34
CA ARG A 69 6.35 -12.11 -2.88
C ARG A 69 6.69 -13.13 -3.97
N GLU A 70 5.70 -13.59 -4.71
CA GLU A 70 5.88 -14.61 -5.74
C GLU A 70 6.85 -14.16 -6.84
N VAL A 71 6.86 -12.88 -7.17
CA VAL A 71 7.76 -12.30 -8.19
C VAL A 71 9.05 -11.72 -7.61
N GLY A 72 9.26 -11.85 -6.29
CA GLY A 72 10.48 -11.44 -5.60
C GLY A 72 10.47 -10.03 -5.00
N GLY A 73 9.34 -9.32 -5.07
CA GLY A 73 9.17 -7.99 -4.46
C GLY A 73 9.01 -8.04 -2.95
N HIS A 74 9.08 -6.87 -2.32
CA HIS A 74 9.18 -6.69 -0.87
C HIS A 74 8.22 -5.65 -0.29
N SER A 75 7.41 -4.96 -1.08
CA SER A 75 6.42 -3.99 -0.57
C SER A 75 5.16 -3.89 -1.41
N VAL A 76 4.05 -3.57 -0.76
CA VAL A 76 2.77 -3.23 -1.39
C VAL A 76 2.37 -1.81 -0.97
N LEU A 77 2.26 -0.91 -1.95
CA LEU A 77 1.68 0.41 -1.78
C LEU A 77 0.16 0.31 -1.62
N LEU A 78 -0.38 1.01 -0.62
CA LEU A 78 -1.80 1.03 -0.30
C LEU A 78 -2.30 2.46 0.00
N VAL A 79 -3.23 2.95 -0.82
CA VAL A 79 -4.14 4.02 -0.43
C VAL A 79 -5.21 3.42 0.47
N VAL A 80 -5.22 3.81 1.74
CA VAL A 80 -6.02 3.17 2.80
C VAL A 80 -7.54 3.21 2.56
N GLY A 81 -8.01 4.17 1.76
CA GLY A 81 -9.42 4.44 1.55
C GLY A 81 -9.66 5.90 1.18
N LYS A 82 -10.86 6.43 1.43
CA LYS A 82 -11.24 7.82 1.10
C LYS A 82 -12.11 8.46 2.18
N GLY A 83 -11.90 9.75 2.44
CA GLY A 83 -12.68 10.53 3.40
C GLY A 83 -14.19 10.55 3.12
N ALA A 84 -14.60 10.41 1.85
CA ALA A 84 -16.01 10.38 1.48
C ALA A 84 -16.78 9.12 1.95
N ASP A 85 -16.12 8.12 2.54
CA ASP A 85 -16.77 6.89 3.02
C ASP A 85 -17.43 7.00 4.40
N GLY A 86 -17.21 8.12 5.11
CA GLY A 86 -17.77 8.37 6.44
C GLY A 86 -16.98 9.44 7.20
N SER A 87 -17.40 9.75 8.42
CA SER A 87 -16.62 10.66 9.27
C SER A 87 -15.27 10.03 9.63
N GLU A 88 -14.28 10.85 10.01
CA GLU A 88 -12.99 10.34 10.45
C GLU A 88 -13.09 9.40 11.65
N GLU A 89 -14.00 9.69 12.58
CA GLU A 89 -14.29 8.83 13.74
C GLU A 89 -14.77 7.43 13.33
N GLU A 90 -15.37 7.30 12.15
CA GLU A 90 -15.84 6.04 11.60
C GLU A 90 -14.77 5.33 10.75
N ILE A 91 -14.17 6.05 9.79
CA ILE A 91 -13.30 5.43 8.78
C ILE A 91 -11.92 5.07 9.35
N TRP A 92 -11.45 5.80 10.36
CA TRP A 92 -10.18 5.52 11.02
C TRP A 92 -10.15 4.13 11.67
N PRO A 93 -11.02 3.82 12.67
CA PRO A 93 -11.00 2.49 13.29
C PRO A 93 -11.35 1.38 12.29
N ARG A 94 -12.27 1.61 11.34
CA ARG A 94 -12.62 0.62 10.31
C ARG A 94 -11.42 0.20 9.47
N SER A 95 -10.65 1.17 8.99
CA SER A 95 -9.49 0.90 8.14
C SER A 95 -8.35 0.25 8.92
N VAL A 96 -8.04 0.74 10.13
CA VAL A 96 -7.02 0.15 11.02
C VAL A 96 -7.36 -1.31 11.36
N GLU A 97 -8.57 -1.57 11.84
CA GLU A 97 -8.99 -2.93 12.21
C GLU A 97 -8.91 -3.89 11.02
N ASN A 98 -9.29 -3.42 9.83
CA ASN A 98 -9.30 -4.26 8.64
C ASN A 98 -7.89 -4.54 8.12
N ILE A 99 -7.04 -3.52 7.97
CA ILE A 99 -5.67 -3.66 7.45
C ILE A 99 -4.78 -4.46 8.42
N ALA A 100 -4.97 -4.31 9.74
CA ALA A 100 -4.19 -5.04 10.73
C ALA A 100 -4.26 -6.57 10.57
N LYS A 101 -5.36 -7.08 10.00
CA LYS A 101 -5.57 -8.51 9.71
C LYS A 101 -4.64 -9.05 8.61
N ALA A 102 -4.00 -8.19 7.82
CA ALA A 102 -3.01 -8.58 6.81
C ALA A 102 -1.58 -8.61 7.36
N ILE A 103 -1.31 -7.98 8.51
CA ILE A 103 0.05 -7.85 9.06
C ILE A 103 0.73 -9.20 9.33
N PRO A 104 0.06 -10.24 9.87
CA PRO A 104 0.71 -11.54 10.05
C PRO A 104 1.22 -12.15 8.74
N LEU A 105 0.46 -11.99 7.65
CA LEU A 105 0.86 -12.48 6.33
C LEU A 105 2.01 -11.64 5.74
N ALA A 106 1.95 -10.32 5.89
CA ALA A 106 3.03 -9.40 5.51
C ALA A 106 4.35 -9.82 6.18
N ALA A 107 4.29 -10.13 7.48
CA ALA A 107 5.44 -10.60 8.26
C ALA A 107 5.95 -11.97 7.81
N GLU A 108 5.05 -12.93 7.57
CA GLU A 108 5.38 -14.27 7.12
C GLU A 108 6.10 -14.25 5.77
N LEU A 109 5.63 -13.42 4.84
CA LEU A 109 6.16 -13.35 3.48
C LEU A 109 7.30 -12.35 3.30
N GLY A 110 7.58 -11.52 4.31
CA GLY A 110 8.61 -10.49 4.24
C GLY A 110 8.25 -9.35 3.29
N VAL A 111 6.97 -8.97 3.23
CA VAL A 111 6.45 -7.91 2.34
C VAL A 111 5.83 -6.81 3.19
N GLN A 112 6.33 -5.57 3.07
CA GLN A 112 5.80 -4.43 3.81
C GLN A 112 4.51 -3.87 3.19
N ILE A 113 3.61 -3.34 4.02
CA ILE A 113 2.45 -2.55 3.59
C ILE A 113 2.82 -1.08 3.76
N LEU A 114 2.88 -0.33 2.67
CA LEU A 114 3.31 1.05 2.67
C LEU A 114 2.15 1.97 2.31
N PHE A 115 1.76 2.87 3.21
CA PHE A 115 0.69 3.82 2.93
C PHE A 115 1.21 5.02 2.18
N GLU A 116 0.46 5.47 1.17
CA GLU A 116 0.83 6.64 0.38
C GLU A 116 0.13 7.90 0.89
N ASN A 117 0.84 9.02 0.96
CA ASN A 117 0.23 10.34 1.14
C ASN A 117 -0.36 10.82 -0.20
N VAL A 118 -1.68 10.77 -0.33
CA VAL A 118 -2.38 11.18 -1.56
C VAL A 118 -3.61 12.00 -1.24
N TRP A 119 -4.24 12.58 -2.27
CA TRP A 119 -5.49 13.34 -2.21
C TRP A 119 -6.74 12.50 -1.87
N ASN A 120 -6.64 11.58 -0.91
CA ASN A 120 -7.74 10.71 -0.49
C ASN A 120 -8.71 11.36 0.51
N GLN A 121 -8.46 12.63 0.88
CA GLN A 121 -9.29 13.41 1.81
C GLN A 121 -9.37 12.78 3.21
N PHE A 122 -8.35 12.01 3.62
CA PHE A 122 -8.34 11.36 4.92
C PHE A 122 -7.09 11.66 5.74
N LEU A 123 -5.90 11.19 5.32
CA LEU A 123 -4.68 11.30 6.14
C LEU A 123 -3.77 12.45 5.75
N TYR A 124 -4.10 13.14 4.67
CA TYR A 124 -3.28 14.15 4.06
C TYR A 124 -4.15 15.20 3.35
N ASP A 125 -3.84 16.49 3.54
CA ASP A 125 -4.50 17.59 2.84
C ASP A 125 -3.69 17.99 1.61
N HIS A 126 -4.22 17.65 0.44
CA HIS A 126 -3.61 18.01 -0.85
C HIS A 126 -3.68 19.51 -1.15
N ASN A 127 -4.56 20.27 -0.51
CA ASN A 127 -4.61 21.73 -0.66
C ASN A 127 -3.82 22.45 0.46
N GLY A 128 -3.16 21.69 1.33
CA GLY A 128 -2.32 22.22 2.40
C GLY A 128 -1.08 22.91 1.85
N GLY A 129 -0.54 23.88 2.60
CA GLY A 129 0.71 24.53 2.25
C GLY A 129 1.95 23.71 2.66
N ALA A 130 3.13 24.28 2.40
CA ALA A 130 4.41 23.71 2.84
C ALA A 130 4.58 23.64 4.38
N ASP A 131 3.65 24.24 5.13
CA ASP A 131 3.56 24.22 6.59
C ASP A 131 2.68 23.09 7.14
N GLN A 132 2.04 22.28 6.28
CA GLN A 132 1.31 21.09 6.71
C GLN A 132 2.24 20.10 7.42
N THR A 133 1.82 19.66 8.60
CA THR A 133 2.53 18.64 9.38
C THR A 133 2.13 17.22 8.96
N ALA A 134 3.05 16.26 9.08
CA ALA A 134 2.76 14.84 8.89
C ALA A 134 2.11 14.16 10.11
N ASP A 135 1.87 14.88 11.22
CA ASP A 135 1.47 14.32 12.53
C ASP A 135 0.29 13.35 12.47
N LYS A 136 -0.76 13.70 11.71
CA LYS A 136 -1.92 12.83 11.54
C LYS A 136 -1.57 11.53 10.83
N PHE A 137 -0.75 11.62 9.78
CA PHE A 137 -0.35 10.44 9.00
C PHE A 137 0.58 9.54 9.81
N VAL A 138 1.54 10.13 10.53
CA VAL A 138 2.43 9.44 11.48
C VAL A 138 1.59 8.71 12.54
N LYS A 139 0.64 9.42 13.18
CA LYS A 139 -0.25 8.81 14.17
C LYS A 139 -1.00 7.61 13.60
N TYR A 140 -1.50 7.70 12.36
CA TYR A 140 -2.21 6.59 11.71
C TYR A 140 -1.32 5.38 11.48
N VAL A 141 -0.09 5.57 11.01
CA VAL A 141 0.89 4.49 10.81
C VAL A 141 1.25 3.83 12.16
N ASP A 142 1.41 4.62 13.22
CA ASP A 142 1.77 4.14 14.55
C ASP A 142 0.68 3.28 15.21
N GLU A 143 -0.60 3.41 14.82
CA GLU A 143 -1.70 2.57 15.33
C GLU A 143 -1.46 1.08 15.05
N PHE A 144 -0.73 0.75 13.98
CA PHE A 144 -0.47 -0.64 13.60
C PHE A 144 0.64 -1.31 14.42
N ARG A 145 1.49 -0.51 15.08
CA ARG A 145 2.57 -0.97 15.98
C ARG A 145 3.38 -2.15 15.41
N SER A 146 3.71 -2.08 14.12
CA SER A 146 4.33 -3.17 13.38
C SER A 146 5.40 -2.65 12.42
N PRO A 147 6.60 -3.26 12.36
CA PRO A 147 7.63 -2.89 11.38
C PRO A 147 7.25 -3.24 9.94
N TRP A 148 6.16 -3.98 9.74
CA TRP A 148 5.62 -4.36 8.43
C TRP A 148 4.65 -3.33 7.86
N VAL A 149 4.41 -2.23 8.58
CA VAL A 149 3.61 -1.11 8.11
C VAL A 149 4.49 0.15 8.10
N GLY A 150 4.44 0.90 7.01
CA GLY A 150 5.23 2.10 6.82
C GLY A 150 4.57 3.07 5.85
N VAL A 151 5.38 3.98 5.30
CA VAL A 151 4.94 5.03 4.38
C VAL A 151 5.70 4.91 3.07
N HIS A 152 4.97 4.97 1.96
CA HIS A 152 5.52 5.33 0.64
C HIS A 152 5.28 6.82 0.49
N PHE A 153 6.28 7.65 0.80
CA PHE A 153 6.10 9.10 0.83
C PHE A 153 6.38 9.69 -0.55
N ASP A 154 5.34 10.18 -1.21
CA ASP A 154 5.47 10.88 -2.49
C ASP A 154 5.51 12.39 -2.28
N ILE A 155 6.66 12.98 -2.58
CA ILE A 155 6.88 14.44 -2.52
C ILE A 155 6.07 15.20 -3.58
N GLY A 156 5.62 14.54 -4.64
CA GLY A 156 4.82 15.12 -5.72
C GLY A 156 3.36 15.34 -5.34
N ASN A 157 2.90 14.75 -4.22
CA ASN A 157 1.54 14.93 -3.72
C ASN A 157 1.38 16.15 -2.79
N HIS A 158 2.43 16.96 -2.65
CA HIS A 158 2.48 18.25 -1.94
C HIS A 158 2.04 19.44 -2.80
#